data_AF-A0A8T7H0N6-F1
#
_entry.id   AF-A0A8T7H0N6-F1
#
_cell.length_a   1.000
_cell.length_b   1.000
_cell.length_c   1.000
_cell.angle_alpha   90.00
_cell.angle_beta   90.00
_cell.angle_gamma   90.00
#
_symmetry.space_group_name_H-M   'P 1'
#
loop_
_entity.id
_entity.type
_entity.pdbx_description
1 polymer ?
#
loop_
_entity_poly.entity_id
_entity_poly.type
_entity_poly.pdbx_seq_one_letter_code
_entity_poly.pdbx_strand_id
1 'polypeptide(L)'
;MSSNDGKSLTRRVIEFLESYPGARPSDIANALGVSRLAIYRVLAYLKSRGIVKKVGGGYVLARPLPRNASHVENSVESIGKERQANALEEIKEEVSKLKEDLKRLSESLTKILEALSLLSARDTRSSSADAILRFLRDVKICDVDSLALLLKLAGSRDMCSKFVVLGYLAVRRDFLEEIRAGAYSSELERILVRGYEMGSYEDLCIYL
;
A
#
# COMPACT_ATOMS: atom_id res chain seq x y z
N MET A 1 -49.16 -2.77 10.33
CA MET A 1 -48.35 -3.57 11.28
C MET A 1 -47.13 -4.03 10.47
N SER A 2 -45.90 -3.61 10.70
CA SER A 2 -45.22 -3.35 11.98
C SER A 2 -44.33 -2.12 11.91
N SER A 3 -44.23 -1.46 13.06
CA SER A 3 -43.39 -0.32 13.38
C SER A 3 -41.93 -0.58 13.04
N ASN A 4 -41.35 0.33 12.26
CA ASN A 4 -39.94 0.34 11.92
C ASN A 4 -39.18 1.02 13.07
N ASP A 5 -39.07 0.32 14.21
CA ASP A 5 -38.17 0.73 15.29
C ASP A 5 -36.77 0.88 14.69
N GLY A 6 -36.10 2.01 14.94
CA GLY A 6 -34.78 2.38 14.39
C GLY A 6 -33.60 1.45 14.74
N LYS A 7 -33.87 0.18 15.04
CA LYS A 7 -32.90 -0.88 15.24
C LYS A 7 -32.20 -1.20 13.92
N SER A 8 -30.87 -1.20 13.95
CA SER A 8 -30.04 -1.55 12.81
C SER A 8 -30.38 -2.94 12.27
N LEU A 9 -30.23 -3.13 10.96
CA LEU A 9 -30.47 -4.42 10.29
C LEU A 9 -29.69 -5.57 10.96
N THR A 10 -28.46 -5.28 11.40
CA THR A 10 -27.61 -6.21 12.14
C THR A 10 -28.28 -6.74 13.42
N ARG A 11 -28.90 -5.85 14.21
CA ARG A 11 -29.60 -6.23 15.44
C ARG A 11 -30.80 -7.11 15.14
N ARG A 12 -31.59 -6.75 14.12
CA ARG A 12 -32.75 -7.54 13.68
C ARG A 12 -32.34 -8.95 13.22
N VAL A 13 -31.19 -9.09 12.54
CA VAL A 13 -30.67 -10.41 12.14
C VAL A 13 -30.22 -11.23 13.36
N ILE A 14 -29.60 -10.62 14.37
CA ILE A 14 -29.22 -11.32 15.60
C ILE A 14 -30.45 -11.80 16.36
N GLU A 15 -31.43 -10.91 16.61
CA GLU A 15 -32.70 -11.24 17.30
C GLU A 15 -33.45 -12.37 16.57
N PHE A 16 -33.41 -12.37 15.23
CA PHE A 16 -33.99 -13.44 14.43
C PHE A 16 -33.25 -14.78 14.62
N LEU A 17 -31.92 -14.77 14.62
CA LEU A 17 -31.11 -15.98 14.82
C LEU A 17 -31.16 -16.53 16.26
N GLU A 18 -31.48 -15.69 17.25
CA GLU A 18 -31.79 -16.14 18.63
C GLU A 18 -33.07 -16.97 18.66
N SER A 19 -34.08 -16.54 17.90
CA SER A 19 -35.40 -17.19 17.85
C SER A 19 -35.41 -18.42 16.93
N TYR A 20 -34.60 -18.39 15.86
CA TYR A 20 -34.56 -19.43 14.82
C TYR A 20 -33.12 -19.85 14.49
N PRO A 21 -32.46 -20.64 15.37
CA PRO A 21 -31.11 -21.12 15.11
C PRO A 21 -31.09 -22.07 13.89
N GLY A 22 -30.13 -21.85 12.99
CA GLY A 22 -29.98 -22.65 11.77
C GLY A 22 -30.78 -22.13 10.58
N ALA A 23 -31.40 -20.95 10.69
CA ALA A 23 -32.12 -20.33 9.58
C ALA A 23 -31.21 -20.07 8.37
N ARG A 24 -31.77 -20.23 7.17
CA ARG A 24 -31.07 -19.93 5.93
C ARG A 24 -31.13 -18.43 5.62
N PRO A 25 -30.18 -17.89 4.85
CA PRO A 25 -30.23 -16.49 4.41
C PRO A 25 -31.53 -16.11 3.68
N SER A 26 -32.17 -17.07 2.98
CA SER A 26 -33.48 -16.89 2.35
C SER A 26 -34.58 -16.62 3.36
N ASP A 27 -34.57 -17.35 4.47
CA ASP A 27 -35.64 -17.33 5.47
C ASP A 27 -35.56 -16.04 6.27
N ILE A 28 -34.33 -15.62 6.61
CA ILE A 28 -34.04 -14.34 7.26
C ILE A 28 -34.45 -13.17 6.34
N ALA A 29 -34.12 -13.23 5.05
CA ALA A 29 -34.45 -12.19 4.09
C ALA A 29 -35.97 -12.01 3.95
N ASN A 30 -36.70 -13.12 3.84
CA ASN A 30 -38.16 -13.13 3.72
C ASN A 30 -38.82 -12.61 5.00
N ALA A 31 -38.35 -13.06 6.17
CA ALA A 31 -38.94 -12.65 7.45
C ALA A 31 -38.68 -11.18 7.80
N LEU A 32 -37.51 -10.65 7.43
CA LEU A 32 -37.15 -9.26 7.71
C LEU A 32 -37.60 -8.29 6.61
N GLY A 33 -38.07 -8.79 5.47
CA GLY A 33 -38.45 -7.99 4.30
C GLY A 33 -37.27 -7.28 3.64
N VAL A 34 -36.10 -7.93 3.60
CA VAL A 34 -34.84 -7.33 3.13
C VAL A 34 -34.23 -8.17 2.01
N SER A 35 -33.46 -7.55 1.11
CA SER A 35 -32.77 -8.27 0.04
C SER A 35 -31.81 -9.33 0.59
N ARG A 36 -31.77 -10.49 -0.08
CA ARG A 36 -30.83 -11.58 0.26
C ARG A 36 -29.38 -11.11 0.31
N LEU A 37 -28.99 -10.19 -0.59
CA LEU A 37 -27.65 -9.62 -0.63
C LEU A 37 -27.29 -8.84 0.63
N ALA A 38 -28.22 -8.04 1.17
CA ALA A 38 -28.00 -7.31 2.42
C ALA A 38 -27.83 -8.27 3.60
N ILE A 39 -28.63 -9.34 3.65
CA ILE A 39 -28.47 -10.40 4.65
C ILE A 39 -27.10 -11.09 4.52
N TYR A 40 -26.64 -11.41 3.30
CA TYR A 40 -25.30 -11.96 3.09
C TYR A 40 -24.20 -11.04 3.61
N ARG A 41 -24.29 -9.72 3.36
CA ARG A 41 -23.32 -8.75 3.87
C ARG A 41 -23.30 -8.71 5.40
N VAL A 42 -24.49 -8.68 6.02
CA VAL A 42 -24.61 -8.68 7.49
C VAL A 42 -24.08 -9.98 8.09
N LEU A 43 -24.44 -11.14 7.53
CA LEU A 43 -23.95 -12.44 8.00
C LEU A 43 -22.44 -12.59 7.80
N ALA A 44 -21.87 -12.09 6.69
CA ALA A 44 -20.42 -12.07 6.49
C ALA A 44 -19.71 -11.22 7.54
N TYR A 45 -20.25 -10.03 7.84
CA TYR A 45 -19.76 -9.15 8.90
C TYR A 45 -19.87 -9.77 10.30
N LEU A 46 -20.99 -10.42 10.63
CA LEU A 46 -21.16 -11.11 11.91
C LEU A 46 -20.26 -12.34 12.02
N LYS A 47 -20.02 -13.04 10.90
CA LYS A 47 -19.13 -14.21 10.83
C LYS A 47 -17.68 -13.81 11.03
N SER A 48 -17.21 -12.73 10.39
CA SER A 48 -15.83 -12.25 10.58
C SER A 48 -15.55 -11.82 12.01
N ARG A 49 -16.58 -11.40 12.75
CA ARG A 49 -16.51 -11.08 14.18
C ARG A 49 -16.74 -12.28 15.11
N GLY A 50 -16.93 -13.48 14.56
CA GLY A 50 -17.16 -14.70 15.34
C GLY A 50 -18.48 -14.72 16.11
N ILE A 51 -19.44 -13.84 15.78
CA ILE A 51 -20.75 -13.74 16.44
C ILE A 51 -21.69 -14.83 15.93
N VAL A 52 -21.62 -15.13 14.64
CA VAL A 52 -22.37 -16.23 14.00
C VAL A 52 -21.43 -17.28 13.44
N LYS A 53 -21.85 -18.53 13.49
CA LYS A 53 -21.22 -19.66 12.82
C LYS A 53 -22.16 -20.22 11.77
N LYS A 54 -21.60 -20.62 10.63
CA LYS A 54 -22.33 -21.37 9.62
C LYS A 54 -22.36 -22.83 10.06
N VAL A 55 -23.56 -23.38 10.24
CA VAL A 55 -23.75 -24.79 10.63
C VAL A 55 -24.72 -25.40 9.62
N GLY A 56 -24.24 -26.37 8.84
CA GLY A 56 -24.96 -26.92 7.70
C GLY A 56 -25.31 -25.85 6.66
N GLY A 57 -26.58 -25.79 6.28
CA GLY A 57 -27.12 -24.83 5.30
C GLY A 57 -27.50 -23.46 5.87
N GLY A 58 -27.37 -23.25 7.18
CA GLY A 58 -27.84 -22.04 7.86
C GLY A 58 -26.80 -21.43 8.81
N TYR A 59 -27.27 -20.50 9.64
CA TYR A 59 -26.44 -19.75 10.59
C TYR A 59 -26.98 -19.89 12.01
N VAL A 60 -26.06 -19.98 12.98
CA VAL A 60 -26.36 -20.01 14.41
C VAL A 60 -25.48 -19.00 15.13
N LEU A 61 -25.91 -18.53 16.30
CA LEU A 61 -25.07 -17.70 17.16
C LEU A 61 -23.96 -18.54 17.78
N ALA A 62 -22.73 -18.01 17.80
CA ALA A 62 -21.56 -18.72 18.30
C ALA A 62 -21.53 -18.85 19.84
N ARG A 63 -22.27 -17.99 20.55
CA ARG A 63 -22.54 -18.05 21.99
C ARG A 63 -23.98 -17.60 22.24
N PRO A 64 -24.70 -18.17 23.22
CA PRO A 64 -25.96 -17.60 23.68
C PRO A 64 -25.68 -16.21 24.26
N LEU A 65 -26.24 -15.16 23.65
CA LEU A 65 -26.16 -13.81 24.22
C LEU A 65 -27.09 -13.75 25.45
N PRO A 66 -26.67 -13.14 26.57
CA PRO A 66 -27.56 -12.91 27.70
C PRO A 66 -28.70 -11.97 27.29
N ARG A 67 -29.95 -12.32 27.69
CA ARG A 67 -31.26 -11.74 27.28
C ARG A 67 -31.47 -10.22 27.55
N ASN A 68 -30.47 -9.48 27.99
CA ASN A 68 -30.60 -8.06 28.32
C ASN A 68 -30.08 -7.20 27.16
N ALA A 69 -30.99 -6.90 26.23
CA ALA A 69 -30.73 -6.16 24.98
C ALA A 69 -30.40 -4.65 25.16
N SER A 70 -29.99 -4.24 26.36
CA SER A 70 -29.45 -2.92 26.70
C SER A 70 -27.95 -2.94 27.03
N HIS A 71 -27.33 -4.12 27.20
CA HIS A 71 -25.90 -4.24 27.48
C HIS A 71 -25.04 -4.64 26.28
N VAL A 72 -25.64 -4.98 25.13
CA VAL A 72 -24.88 -5.43 23.95
C VAL A 72 -24.07 -4.29 23.31
N GLU A 73 -24.50 -3.04 23.43
CA GLU A 73 -23.66 -1.89 23.02
C GLU A 73 -22.44 -1.75 23.94
N ASN A 74 -22.59 -1.91 25.26
CA ASN A 74 -21.48 -1.77 26.20
C ASN A 74 -20.53 -2.99 26.25
N SER A 75 -21.03 -4.21 25.99
CA SER A 75 -20.20 -5.44 26.02
C SER A 75 -19.46 -5.71 24.70
N VAL A 76 -20.04 -5.33 23.56
CA VAL A 76 -19.33 -5.39 22.27
C VAL A 76 -18.32 -4.24 22.15
N GLU A 77 -18.61 -3.07 22.75
CA GLU A 77 -17.63 -2.00 22.88
C GLU A 77 -16.51 -2.32 23.88
N SER A 78 -16.77 -2.97 25.01
CA SER A 78 -15.71 -3.26 26.01
C SER A 78 -14.75 -4.36 25.55
N ILE A 79 -15.23 -5.43 24.91
CA ILE A 79 -14.34 -6.45 24.31
C ILE A 79 -13.60 -5.90 23.08
N GLY A 80 -14.25 -4.99 22.34
CA GLY A 80 -13.61 -4.22 21.27
C GLY A 80 -12.52 -3.29 21.79
N LYS A 81 -12.78 -2.54 22.87
CA LYS A 81 -11.85 -1.60 23.49
C LYS A 81 -10.65 -2.29 24.16
N GLU A 82 -10.84 -3.45 24.78
CA GLU A 82 -9.74 -4.21 25.41
C GLU A 82 -8.81 -4.84 24.36
N ARG A 83 -9.36 -5.40 23.27
CA ARG A 83 -8.54 -5.87 22.13
C ARG A 83 -7.94 -4.73 21.31
N GLN A 84 -8.62 -3.59 21.20
CA GLN A 84 -8.06 -2.39 20.58
C GLN A 84 -6.97 -1.76 21.43
N ALA A 85 -7.09 -1.78 22.76
CA ALA A 85 -6.05 -1.29 23.67
C ALA A 85 -4.80 -2.15 23.58
N ASN A 86 -4.94 -3.48 23.59
CA ASN A 86 -3.80 -4.38 23.44
C ASN A 86 -3.16 -4.27 22.05
N ALA A 87 -3.96 -4.18 20.98
CA ALA A 87 -3.44 -3.93 19.63
C ALA A 87 -2.79 -2.55 19.50
N LEU A 88 -3.29 -1.52 20.21
CA LEU A 88 -2.68 -0.19 20.25
C LEU A 88 -1.36 -0.18 21.04
N GLU A 89 -1.24 -0.97 22.10
CA GLU A 89 0.03 -1.17 22.80
C GLU A 89 1.04 -1.91 21.94
N GLU A 90 0.63 -3.01 21.29
CA GLU A 90 1.49 -3.76 20.37
C GLU A 90 1.96 -2.90 19.19
N ILE A 91 1.05 -2.12 18.57
CA ILE A 91 1.41 -1.15 17.52
C ILE A 91 2.32 -0.05 18.07
N LYS A 92 2.12 0.43 19.30
CA LYS A 92 3.00 1.45 19.91
C LYS A 92 4.40 0.90 20.14
N GLU A 93 4.53 -0.34 20.58
CA GLU A 93 5.81 -1.03 20.75
C GLU A 93 6.50 -1.29 19.41
N GLU A 94 5.75 -1.70 18.38
CA GLU A 94 6.31 -1.83 17.03
C GLU A 94 6.76 -0.49 16.47
N VAL A 95 5.98 0.58 16.66
CA VAL A 95 6.33 1.94 16.22
C VAL A 95 7.54 2.48 16.99
N SER A 96 7.68 2.20 18.29
CA SER A 96 8.85 2.61 19.04
C SER A 96 10.11 1.89 18.55
N LYS A 97 10.00 0.58 18.30
CA LYS A 97 11.09 -0.23 17.74
C LYS A 97 11.49 0.22 16.34
N LEU A 98 10.52 0.48 15.47
CA LEU A 98 10.73 1.06 14.13
C LEU A 98 11.41 2.44 14.20
N LYS A 99 11.05 3.29 15.18
CA LYS A 99 11.71 4.58 15.39
C LYS A 99 13.16 4.41 15.82
N GLU A 100 13.45 3.43 16.70
CA GLU A 100 14.84 3.13 17.09
C GLU A 100 15.65 2.58 15.91
N ASP A 101 15.08 1.68 15.11
CA ASP A 101 15.72 1.14 13.93
C ASP A 101 15.97 2.23 12.87
N LEU A 102 15.01 3.13 12.65
CA LEU A 102 15.19 4.31 11.80
C LEU A 102 16.30 5.23 12.31
N LYS A 103 16.37 5.44 13.62
CA LYS A 103 17.43 6.26 14.22
C LYS A 103 18.81 5.60 14.02
N ARG A 104 18.93 4.29 14.27
CA ARG A 104 20.16 3.54 14.03
C ARG A 104 20.56 3.54 12.55
N LEU A 105 19.58 3.43 11.65
CA LEU A 105 19.82 3.49 10.22
C LEU A 105 20.28 4.90 9.80
N SER A 106 19.67 5.96 10.34
CA SER A 106 20.08 7.34 10.05
C SER A 106 21.49 7.63 10.59
N GLU A 107 21.82 7.14 11.79
CA GLU A 107 23.17 7.22 12.37
C GLU A 107 24.19 6.43 11.53
N SER A 108 23.79 5.28 10.98
CA SER A 108 24.66 4.50 10.09
C SER A 108 24.87 5.19 8.75
N LEU A 109 23.82 5.80 8.18
CA LEU A 109 23.91 6.59 6.95
C LEU A 109 24.76 7.84 7.13
N THR A 110 24.65 8.53 8.27
CA THR A 110 25.52 9.68 8.57
C THR A 110 26.98 9.26 8.69
N LYS A 111 27.28 8.14 9.36
CA LYS A 111 28.65 7.59 9.39
C LYS A 111 29.17 7.21 8.01
N ILE A 112 28.33 6.62 7.16
CA ILE A 112 28.69 6.31 5.77
C ILE A 112 28.94 7.59 4.98
N LEU A 113 28.09 8.62 5.13
CA LEU A 113 28.26 9.92 4.47
C LEU A 113 29.51 10.65 4.95
N GLU A 114 29.84 10.59 6.24
CA GLU A 114 31.10 11.12 6.77
C GLU A 114 32.31 10.35 6.21
N ALA A 115 32.25 9.02 6.18
CA ALA A 115 33.30 8.20 5.59
C ALA A 115 33.48 8.49 4.09
N LEU A 116 32.39 8.64 3.33
CA LEU A 116 32.41 9.03 1.93
C LEU A 116 32.91 10.46 1.73
N SER A 117 32.58 11.39 2.64
CA SER A 117 33.09 12.76 2.59
C SER A 117 34.60 12.79 2.82
N LEU A 118 35.10 12.02 3.79
CA LEU A 118 36.52 11.86 4.07
C LEU A 118 37.26 11.15 2.92
N LEU A 119 36.63 10.17 2.27
CA LEU A 119 37.18 9.51 1.08
C LEU A 119 37.18 10.44 -0.13
N SER A 120 36.13 11.24 -0.34
CA SER A 120 36.07 12.24 -1.42
C SER A 120 37.07 13.38 -1.23
N ALA A 121 37.42 13.70 0.02
CA ALA A 121 38.46 14.66 0.34
C ALA A 121 39.89 14.10 0.12
N ARG A 122 40.05 12.77 0.14
CA ARG A 122 41.35 12.09 -0.02
C ARG A 122 41.64 11.65 -1.45
N ASP A 123 40.63 11.42 -2.28
CA ASP A 123 40.78 11.01 -3.68
C ASP A 123 40.13 11.98 -4.68
N THR A 124 40.98 12.81 -5.28
CA THR A 124 40.96 13.19 -6.71
C THR A 124 39.66 13.76 -7.32
N ARG A 125 39.68 15.05 -7.65
CA ARG A 125 38.74 15.69 -8.60
C ARG A 125 38.71 15.03 -10.00
N SER A 126 39.61 14.09 -10.27
CA SER A 126 39.69 13.32 -11.52
C SER A 126 39.04 11.93 -11.42
N SER A 127 39.06 11.24 -10.27
CA SER A 127 38.52 9.86 -10.17
C SER A 127 37.02 9.85 -9.89
N SER A 128 36.50 10.84 -9.15
CA SER A 128 35.07 10.88 -8.79
C SER A 128 34.17 11.17 -9.99
N ALA A 129 34.56 12.09 -10.88
CA ALA A 129 33.84 12.34 -12.13
C ALA A 129 33.86 11.11 -13.05
N ASP A 130 35.00 10.43 -13.17
CA ASP A 130 35.11 9.19 -13.95
C ASP A 130 34.29 8.04 -13.35
N ALA A 131 34.22 7.93 -12.03
CA ALA A 131 33.38 6.96 -11.35
C ALA A 131 31.89 7.24 -11.60
N ILE A 132 31.48 8.52 -11.55
CA ILE A 132 30.12 8.95 -11.89
C ILE A 132 29.81 8.64 -13.35
N LEU A 133 30.74 8.91 -14.29
CA LEU A 133 30.55 8.62 -15.71
C LEU A 133 30.46 7.12 -16.00
N ARG A 134 31.22 6.28 -15.27
CA ARG A 134 31.08 4.81 -15.33
C ARG A 134 29.73 4.37 -14.79
N PHE A 135 29.32 4.87 -13.63
CA PHE A 135 28.01 4.58 -13.05
C PHE A 135 26.86 4.97 -14.00
N LEU A 136 26.92 6.18 -14.56
CA LEU A 136 25.94 6.65 -15.55
C LEU A 136 25.96 5.82 -16.84
N ARG A 137 27.06 5.14 -17.16
CA ARG A 137 27.15 4.17 -18.27
C ARG A 137 26.52 2.81 -17.95
N ASP A 138 26.25 2.50 -16.69
CA ASP A 138 25.56 1.26 -16.31
C ASP A 138 24.08 1.49 -15.94
N VAL A 139 23.71 2.70 -15.53
CA VAL A 139 22.32 3.09 -15.20
C VAL A 139 21.42 3.26 -16.43
N LYS A 140 20.48 2.31 -16.62
CA LYS A 140 19.52 2.29 -17.73
C LYS A 140 18.32 3.24 -17.54
N ILE A 141 17.84 3.39 -16.29
CA ILE A 141 16.74 4.28 -15.90
C ILE A 141 17.13 4.97 -14.60
N CYS A 142 16.84 6.27 -14.49
CA CYS A 142 16.99 7.05 -13.26
C CYS A 142 15.94 8.16 -13.20
N ASP A 143 15.78 8.79 -12.06
CA ASP A 143 14.99 10.02 -11.94
C ASP A 143 15.73 11.22 -12.52
N VAL A 144 14.96 12.19 -13.03
CA VAL A 144 15.51 13.38 -13.70
C VAL A 144 16.37 14.22 -12.75
N ASP A 145 15.94 14.38 -11.49
CA ASP A 145 16.64 15.21 -10.51
C ASP A 145 18.02 14.65 -10.14
N SER A 146 18.10 13.34 -9.88
CA SER A 146 19.36 12.66 -9.61
C SER A 146 20.27 12.67 -10.82
N LEU A 147 19.73 12.47 -12.03
CA LEU A 147 20.53 12.56 -13.25
C LEU A 147 21.11 13.97 -13.44
N ALA A 148 20.29 15.01 -13.25
CA ALA A 148 20.73 16.39 -13.37
C ALA A 148 21.84 16.72 -12.37
N LEU A 149 21.70 16.26 -11.12
CA LEU A 149 22.72 16.43 -10.08
C LEU A 149 24.02 15.70 -10.43
N LEU A 150 23.94 14.44 -10.87
CA LEU A 150 25.10 13.64 -11.27
C LEU A 150 25.83 14.23 -12.48
N LEU A 151 25.09 14.74 -13.47
CA LEU A 151 25.69 15.39 -14.64
C LEU A 151 26.35 16.72 -14.30
N LYS A 152 25.74 17.52 -13.41
CA LYS A 152 26.37 18.74 -12.87
C LYS A 152 27.68 18.42 -12.13
N LEU A 153 27.70 17.35 -11.35
CA LEU A 153 28.89 16.89 -10.63
C LEU A 153 29.97 16.33 -11.56
N ALA A 154 29.58 15.61 -12.61
CA ALA A 154 30.49 15.06 -13.62
C ALA A 154 31.03 16.13 -14.58
N GLY A 155 30.41 17.32 -14.63
CA GLY A 155 30.78 18.40 -15.56
C GLY A 155 30.61 18.03 -17.04
N SER A 156 29.87 16.96 -17.35
CA SER A 156 29.79 16.40 -18.70
C SER A 156 28.43 16.68 -19.33
N ARG A 157 28.40 17.63 -20.26
CA ARG A 157 27.22 17.92 -21.08
C ARG A 157 26.97 16.88 -22.16
N ASP A 158 28.01 16.14 -22.58
CA ASP A 158 27.94 15.17 -23.66
C ASP A 158 27.02 13.98 -23.32
N MET A 159 26.96 13.59 -22.05
CA MET A 159 26.11 12.50 -21.58
C MET A 159 24.61 12.84 -21.61
N CYS A 160 24.23 14.12 -21.64
CA CYS A 160 22.81 14.52 -21.69
C CYS A 160 22.12 14.02 -22.95
N SER A 161 22.86 13.96 -24.08
CA SER A 161 22.35 13.49 -25.37
C SER A 161 22.01 12.00 -25.40
N LYS A 162 22.50 11.24 -24.40
CA LYS A 162 22.30 9.79 -24.30
C LYS A 162 21.05 9.40 -23.52
N PHE A 163 20.40 10.36 -22.86
CA PHE A 163 19.19 10.13 -22.09
C PHE A 163 18.00 10.86 -22.71
N VAL A 164 16.83 10.26 -22.55
CA VAL A 164 15.53 10.79 -22.95
C VAL A 164 14.69 10.94 -21.68
N VAL A 165 14.07 12.10 -21.50
CA VAL A 165 13.16 12.35 -20.38
C VAL A 165 11.76 11.87 -20.73
N LEU A 166 11.19 11.07 -19.85
CA LEU A 166 9.83 10.53 -19.89
C LEU A 166 9.13 10.88 -18.57
N GLY A 167 8.55 12.08 -18.52
CA GLY A 167 7.97 12.62 -17.29
C GLY A 167 9.05 12.90 -16.23
N TYR A 168 9.00 12.20 -15.10
CA TYR A 168 9.97 12.33 -14.00
C TYR A 168 11.15 11.35 -14.11
N LEU A 169 11.18 10.52 -15.16
CA LEU A 169 12.22 9.52 -15.39
C LEU A 169 13.10 9.94 -16.57
N ALA A 170 14.41 9.71 -16.43
CA ALA A 170 15.36 9.76 -17.52
C ALA A 170 15.79 8.34 -17.89
N VAL A 171 15.61 7.98 -19.15
CA VAL A 171 15.87 6.65 -19.70
C VAL A 171 16.95 6.75 -20.76
N ARG A 172 17.91 5.83 -20.74
CA ARG A 172 18.97 5.85 -21.74
C ARG A 172 18.43 5.45 -23.12
N ARG A 173 18.90 6.13 -24.16
CA ARG A 173 18.38 5.99 -25.54
C ARG A 173 18.61 4.60 -26.12
N ASP A 174 19.80 4.03 -25.92
CA ASP A 174 20.15 2.65 -26.28
C ASP A 174 19.21 1.63 -25.62
N PHE A 175 18.92 1.80 -24.33
CA PHE A 175 18.01 0.94 -23.60
C PHE A 175 16.56 1.09 -24.05
N LEU A 176 16.13 2.31 -24.40
CA LEU A 176 14.81 2.55 -24.97
C LEU A 176 14.66 1.87 -26.34
N GLU A 177 15.71 1.86 -27.15
CA GLU A 177 15.76 1.14 -28.43
C GLU A 177 15.72 -0.39 -28.23
N GLU A 178 16.43 -0.93 -27.23
CA GLU A 178 16.33 -2.36 -26.85
C GLU A 178 14.90 -2.76 -26.49
N ILE A 179 14.18 -1.91 -25.74
CA ILE A 179 12.78 -2.16 -25.35
C ILE A 179 11.89 -2.16 -26.59
N ARG A 180 12.06 -1.22 -27.52
CA ARG A 180 11.30 -1.16 -28.78
C ARG A 180 11.56 -2.32 -29.72
N ALA A 181 12.78 -2.88 -29.67
CA ALA A 181 13.12 -4.07 -30.42
C ALA A 181 12.45 -5.35 -29.86
N GLY A 182 11.65 -5.23 -28.79
CA GLY A 182 10.93 -6.34 -28.18
C GLY A 182 11.80 -7.22 -27.29
N ALA A 183 12.95 -6.72 -26.82
CA ALA A 183 13.87 -7.50 -25.97
C ALA A 183 13.37 -7.68 -24.53
N TYR A 184 12.32 -6.94 -24.12
CA TYR A 184 11.81 -6.90 -22.75
C TYR A 184 10.29 -7.10 -22.69
N SER A 185 9.77 -7.34 -21.48
CA SER A 185 8.36 -7.68 -21.28
C SER A 185 7.41 -6.58 -21.78
N SER A 186 6.25 -7.00 -22.27
CA SER A 186 5.21 -6.12 -22.82
C SER A 186 4.66 -5.07 -21.84
N GLU A 187 4.93 -5.19 -20.54
CA GLU A 187 4.53 -4.19 -19.53
C GLU A 187 5.47 -3.00 -19.48
N LEU A 188 6.79 -3.23 -19.53
CA LEU A 188 7.79 -2.16 -19.58
C LEU A 188 7.67 -1.38 -20.88
N GLU A 189 7.43 -2.10 -21.99
CA GLU A 189 7.15 -1.49 -23.28
C GLU A 189 5.89 -0.60 -23.22
N ARG A 190 4.79 -1.08 -22.62
CA ARG A 190 3.57 -0.25 -22.47
C ARG A 190 3.81 1.01 -21.65
N ILE A 191 4.58 0.95 -20.57
CA ILE A 191 4.80 2.10 -19.68
C ILE A 191 5.71 3.13 -20.36
N LEU A 192 6.82 2.67 -20.94
CA LEU A 192 7.85 3.55 -21.49
C LEU A 192 7.53 4.02 -22.91
N VAL A 193 6.95 3.16 -23.76
CA VAL A 193 6.60 3.52 -25.15
C VAL A 193 5.34 4.38 -25.20
N ARG A 194 4.28 4.09 -24.42
CA ARG A 194 3.12 5.00 -24.36
C ARG A 194 3.47 6.34 -23.72
N GLY A 195 4.36 6.34 -22.72
CA GLY A 195 4.89 7.58 -22.14
C GLY A 195 5.67 8.40 -23.17
N TYR A 196 6.42 7.73 -24.06
CA TYR A 196 7.11 8.37 -25.18
C TYR A 196 6.11 8.95 -26.19
N GLU A 197 5.11 8.19 -26.65
CA GLU A 197 4.19 8.61 -27.73
C GLU A 197 3.24 9.77 -27.36
N MET A 198 3.00 10.03 -26.06
CA MET A 198 2.03 11.04 -25.62
C MET A 198 2.55 12.48 -25.49
N GLY A 199 3.77 12.77 -25.94
CA GLY A 199 4.18 14.12 -26.34
C GLY A 199 4.61 15.06 -25.21
N SER A 200 5.93 15.24 -25.10
CA SER A 200 6.65 16.52 -24.95
C SER A 200 8.11 16.14 -24.70
N TYR A 201 8.88 15.95 -25.78
CA TYR A 201 10.30 15.67 -25.65
C TYR A 201 11.02 16.99 -25.41
N GLU A 202 11.55 17.14 -24.21
CA GLU A 202 12.61 18.10 -23.99
C GLU A 202 13.90 17.30 -23.92
N ASP A 203 14.88 17.67 -24.76
CA ASP A 203 16.24 17.20 -24.56
C ASP A 203 16.64 17.55 -23.13
N LEU A 204 17.31 16.62 -22.42
CA LEU A 204 17.74 16.83 -21.03
C LEU A 204 18.55 18.15 -20.87
N CYS A 205 19.12 18.66 -21.96
CA CYS A 205 19.75 19.98 -22.07
C CYS A 205 18.84 21.17 -21.71
N ILE A 206 17.51 21.03 -21.76
CA ILE A 206 16.56 22.09 -21.39
C ILE A 206 16.41 22.20 -19.87
N TYR A 207 16.64 21.11 -19.14
CA TYR A 207 16.51 21.04 -17.67
C TYR A 207 17.82 21.27 -16.90
N LEU A 208 18.95 21.38 -17.59
CA LEU A 208 20.30 21.50 -17.02
C LEU A 208 20.88 22.91 -17.11
#